data_AF-A0A4X2LC80-F1
#
_entry.id   AF-A0A4X2LC80-F1
#
_cell.length_a   1.000
_cell.length_b   1.000
_cell.length_c   1.000
_cell.angle_alpha   90.00
_cell.angle_beta   90.00
_cell.angle_gamma   90.00
#
_symmetry.space_group_name_H-M   'P 1'
#
loop_
_entity.id
_entity.type
_entity.pdbx_description
1 polymer ?
#
loop_
_entity_poly.entity_id
_entity_poly.type
_entity_poly.pdbx_seq_one_letter_code
_entity_poly.pdbx_strand_id
1 'polypeptide(L)'
;MKRRGISKEQKRVRVAPVQPEMTNGFLMEVCVDSVESAINAERGGAGRIELCSGLLEGGTTPSMGILQVIKQCVQIPVFVMIRPRGGDFLYSDREVEVMKADIRLAKLYGADGLVLGALTEDGHVDAELCMTLLSACRPLPVTFHRGGGITERNLQRILEGSGATEFHCSARSAKDSGMKFRNTSVAMGASLSISEYSSKVTDVSKVRTLSAIAKSIL
;
A
#
# COMPACT_ATOMS: atom_id res chain seq x y z
N MET A 1 22.64 45.75 10.43
CA MET A 1 22.92 44.47 9.73
C MET A 1 21.68 44.04 8.96
N LYS A 2 21.74 44.06 7.61
CA LYS A 2 20.62 43.72 6.72
C LYS A 2 20.41 42.19 6.71
N ARG A 3 19.21 41.72 7.05
CA ARG A 3 18.80 40.32 6.85
C ARG A 3 18.56 40.10 5.35
N ARG A 4 19.45 39.34 4.70
CA ARG A 4 19.26 38.88 3.32
C ARG A 4 18.35 37.65 3.35
N GLY A 5 17.22 37.75 2.66
CA GLY A 5 16.32 36.64 2.41
C GLY A 5 16.98 35.55 1.57
N ILE A 6 16.62 34.32 1.86
CA ILE A 6 16.93 33.15 1.03
C ILE A 6 15.58 32.46 0.76
N SER A 7 14.96 32.77 -0.38
CA SER A 7 14.02 31.86 -1.02
C SER A 7 14.65 31.41 -2.33
N LYS A 8 15.25 30.23 -2.32
CA LYS A 8 15.56 29.50 -3.56
C LYS A 8 14.52 28.41 -3.69
N GLU A 9 13.55 28.69 -4.53
CA GLU A 9 12.56 27.76 -5.03
C GLU A 9 13.29 26.62 -5.76
N GLN A 10 13.36 25.46 -5.12
CA GLN A 10 13.93 24.26 -5.72
C GLN A 10 12.94 23.76 -6.78
N LYS A 11 13.30 23.96 -8.05
CA LYS A 11 12.65 23.31 -9.19
C LYS A 11 12.69 21.80 -8.97
N ARG A 12 11.54 21.20 -8.64
CA ARG A 12 11.32 19.75 -8.63
C ARG A 12 11.57 19.25 -10.05
N VAL A 13 12.69 18.57 -10.27
CA VAL A 13 12.95 17.82 -11.50
C VAL A 13 11.89 16.73 -11.58
N ARG A 14 11.08 16.74 -12.64
CA ARG A 14 10.14 15.65 -12.92
C ARG A 14 10.95 14.43 -13.32
N VAL A 15 11.17 13.51 -12.37
CA VAL A 15 11.69 12.18 -12.64
C VAL A 15 10.60 11.42 -13.40
N ALA A 16 10.94 10.82 -14.54
CA ALA A 16 10.04 9.95 -15.29
C ALA A 16 9.55 8.79 -14.39
N PRO A 17 8.34 8.24 -14.61
CA PRO A 17 7.85 7.12 -13.81
C PRO A 17 8.85 5.96 -13.87
N VAL A 18 9.37 5.56 -12.70
CA VAL A 18 10.25 4.40 -12.56
C VAL A 18 9.41 3.17 -12.89
N GLN A 19 9.78 2.46 -13.96
CA GLN A 19 9.14 1.19 -14.27
C GLN A 19 9.44 0.20 -13.14
N PRO A 20 8.44 -0.56 -12.66
CA PRO A 20 8.67 -1.52 -11.58
C PRO A 20 9.68 -2.58 -12.02
N GLU A 21 10.66 -2.87 -11.16
CA GLU A 21 11.62 -3.96 -11.41
C GLU A 21 10.89 -5.30 -11.38
N MET A 22 10.88 -5.99 -12.52
CA MET A 22 10.26 -7.30 -12.65
C MET A 22 11.20 -8.35 -12.07
N THR A 23 10.71 -9.17 -11.14
CA THR A 23 11.44 -10.37 -10.72
C THR A 23 11.30 -11.43 -11.80
N ASN A 24 12.22 -11.41 -12.77
CA ASN A 24 12.38 -12.41 -13.83
C ASN A 24 11.08 -12.81 -14.55
N GLY A 25 10.07 -11.92 -14.65
CA GLY A 25 8.79 -12.16 -15.34
C GLY A 25 7.52 -11.93 -14.50
N PHE A 26 7.63 -11.87 -13.17
CA PHE A 26 6.51 -11.53 -12.28
C PHE A 26 6.73 -10.21 -11.54
N LEU A 27 5.67 -9.44 -11.31
CA LEU A 27 5.68 -8.25 -10.45
C LEU A 27 5.08 -8.58 -9.08
N MET A 28 5.92 -8.56 -8.05
CA MET A 28 5.48 -8.72 -6.67
C MET A 28 5.17 -7.35 -6.05
N GLU A 29 3.92 -7.16 -5.66
CA GLU A 29 3.47 -6.03 -4.85
C GLU A 29 3.32 -6.42 -3.38
N VAL A 30 3.87 -5.60 -2.48
CA VAL A 30 3.77 -5.82 -1.03
C VAL A 30 2.97 -4.71 -0.35
N CYS A 31 1.95 -5.12 0.39
CA CYS A 31 1.11 -4.26 1.21
C CYS A 31 1.85 -3.84 2.50
N VAL A 32 2.00 -2.54 2.75
CA VAL A 32 2.73 -2.02 3.92
C VAL A 32 1.96 -0.91 4.63
N ASP A 33 2.24 -0.74 5.92
CA ASP A 33 1.63 0.27 6.81
C ASP A 33 2.64 1.11 7.60
N SER A 34 3.94 0.92 7.35
CA SER A 34 5.01 1.64 8.05
C SER A 34 6.23 1.85 7.14
N VAL A 35 7.08 2.83 7.52
CA VAL A 35 8.36 3.08 6.84
C VAL A 35 9.29 1.85 6.97
N GLU A 36 9.32 1.21 8.15
CA GLU A 36 10.09 -0.02 8.36
C GLU A 36 9.63 -1.13 7.41
N SER A 37 8.31 -1.35 7.31
CA SER A 37 7.73 -2.34 6.39
C SER A 37 8.05 -2.04 4.93
N ALA A 38 8.02 -0.77 4.51
CA ALA A 38 8.36 -0.34 3.15
C ALA A 38 9.83 -0.65 2.80
N ILE A 39 10.76 -0.27 3.67
CA ILE A 39 12.20 -0.55 3.49
C ILE A 39 12.44 -2.07 3.47
N ASN A 40 11.75 -2.82 4.33
CA ASN A 40 11.87 -4.28 4.37
C ASN A 40 11.34 -4.95 3.10
N ALA A 41 10.25 -4.45 2.53
CA ALA A 41 9.70 -4.94 1.27
C ALA A 41 10.70 -4.75 0.11
N GLU A 42 11.26 -3.55 -0.03
CA GLU A 42 12.26 -3.26 -1.06
C GLU A 42 13.52 -4.13 -0.90
N ARG A 43 14.09 -4.20 0.32
CA ARG A 43 15.23 -5.08 0.63
C ARG A 43 14.95 -6.57 0.43
N GLY A 44 13.69 -6.94 0.45
CA GLY A 44 13.21 -8.30 0.21
C GLY A 44 13.09 -8.65 -1.27
N GLY A 45 13.12 -7.65 -2.17
CA GLY A 45 12.94 -7.82 -3.60
C GLY A 45 11.50 -7.65 -4.09
N ALA A 46 10.68 -6.85 -3.39
CA ALA A 46 9.41 -6.38 -3.93
C ALA A 46 9.65 -5.45 -5.12
N GLY A 47 8.87 -5.61 -6.19
CA GLY A 47 8.95 -4.72 -7.36
C GLY A 47 8.06 -3.48 -7.22
N ARG A 48 7.09 -3.51 -6.29
CA ARG A 48 6.17 -2.41 -5.99
C ARG A 48 5.66 -2.51 -4.55
N ILE A 49 5.28 -1.38 -3.96
CA ILE A 49 4.62 -1.31 -2.66
C ILE A 49 3.21 -0.75 -2.81
N GLU A 50 2.24 -1.34 -2.12
CA GLU A 50 0.95 -0.71 -1.84
C GLU A 50 0.97 -0.16 -0.40
N LEU A 51 0.83 1.15 -0.26
CA LEU A 51 0.80 1.83 1.02
C LEU A 51 -0.65 1.96 1.53
N CYS A 52 -0.88 1.39 2.70
CA CYS A 52 -2.16 1.33 3.37
C CYS A 52 -2.05 1.84 4.81
N SER A 53 -3.18 2.29 5.38
CA SER A 53 -3.42 2.29 6.83
C SER A 53 -4.39 1.15 7.17
N GLY A 54 -4.73 0.96 8.44
CA GLY A 54 -5.86 0.12 8.84
C GLY A 54 -5.83 -1.30 8.27
N LEU A 55 -4.66 -1.96 8.21
CA LEU A 55 -4.53 -3.29 7.59
C LEU A 55 -5.35 -4.38 8.31
N LEU A 56 -5.84 -4.13 9.52
CA LEU A 56 -6.80 -4.99 10.22
C LEU A 56 -8.21 -4.91 9.60
N GLU A 57 -8.54 -3.79 8.97
CA GLU A 57 -9.81 -3.53 8.26
C GLU A 57 -9.71 -3.85 6.75
N GLY A 58 -8.61 -4.48 6.33
CA GLY A 58 -8.32 -4.78 4.93
C GLY A 58 -7.64 -3.66 4.15
N GLY A 59 -7.14 -2.62 4.83
CA GLY A 59 -6.44 -1.49 4.21
C GLY A 59 -7.35 -0.29 4.00
N THR A 60 -6.92 0.88 4.47
CA THR A 60 -7.57 2.19 4.29
C THR A 60 -6.56 3.23 3.82
N THR A 61 -7.02 4.43 3.46
CA THR A 61 -6.13 5.50 3.02
C THR A 61 -5.09 5.87 4.08
N PRO A 62 -3.79 5.85 3.74
CA PRO A 62 -2.72 6.20 4.66
C PRO A 62 -2.65 7.71 4.91
N SER A 63 -1.99 8.11 5.99
CA SER A 63 -1.69 9.53 6.19
C SER A 63 -0.69 10.02 5.14
N MET A 64 -0.80 11.28 4.72
CA MET A 64 0.17 11.84 3.77
C MET A 64 1.58 12.00 4.37
N GLY A 65 1.70 11.99 5.70
CA GLY A 65 2.98 12.00 6.40
C GLY A 65 3.79 10.73 6.15
N ILE A 66 3.15 9.55 6.23
CA ILE A 66 3.85 8.29 5.96
C ILE A 66 4.29 8.18 4.50
N LEU A 67 3.43 8.62 3.56
CA LEU A 67 3.78 8.63 2.14
C LEU A 67 5.04 9.47 1.87
N GLN A 68 5.10 10.68 2.43
CA GLN A 68 6.24 11.57 2.25
C GLN A 68 7.55 10.97 2.76
N VAL A 69 7.54 10.31 3.92
CA VAL A 69 8.74 9.68 4.48
C VAL A 69 9.13 8.45 3.66
N ILE A 70 8.17 7.59 3.27
CA ILE A 70 8.46 6.43 2.43
C ILE A 70 9.10 6.83 1.10
N LYS A 71 8.57 7.88 0.43
CA LYS A 71 9.15 8.38 -0.83
C LYS A 71 10.58 8.92 -0.69
N GLN A 72 11.08 9.15 0.53
CA GLN A 72 12.49 9.50 0.80
C GLN A 72 13.35 8.28 1.13
N CYS A 73 12.74 7.13 1.45
CA CYS A 73 13.43 5.94 1.95
C CYS A 73 13.46 4.77 0.96
N VAL A 74 12.57 4.73 -0.03
CA VAL A 74 12.49 3.67 -1.05
C VAL A 74 12.55 4.24 -2.46
N GLN A 75 13.04 3.44 -3.39
CA GLN A 75 13.19 3.77 -4.81
C GLN A 75 12.14 3.06 -5.67
N ILE A 76 11.63 1.90 -5.24
CA ILE A 76 10.55 1.20 -5.95
C ILE A 76 9.24 1.98 -5.98
N PRO A 77 8.36 1.76 -6.98
CA PRO A 77 7.08 2.45 -7.06
C PRO A 77 6.19 2.23 -5.83
N VAL A 78 5.54 3.30 -5.38
CA VAL A 78 4.64 3.33 -4.22
C VAL A 78 3.24 3.69 -4.69
N PHE A 79 2.34 2.71 -4.64
CA PHE A 79 0.92 2.89 -4.89
C PHE A 79 0.22 3.20 -3.58
N VAL A 80 -0.80 4.06 -3.60
CA VAL A 80 -1.50 4.51 -2.39
C VAL A 80 -2.95 4.05 -2.41
N MET A 81 -3.38 3.42 -1.31
CA MET A 81 -4.79 3.04 -1.12
C MET A 81 -5.67 4.29 -1.00
N ILE A 82 -6.76 4.32 -1.77
CA ILE A 82 -7.83 5.31 -1.69
C ILE A 82 -9.10 4.58 -1.27
N ARG A 83 -9.30 4.50 0.05
CA ARG A 83 -10.43 3.85 0.70
C ARG A 83 -10.68 4.52 2.06
N PRO A 84 -11.80 5.26 2.23
CA PRO A 84 -11.99 6.16 3.36
C PRO A 84 -12.30 5.42 4.69
N ARG A 85 -12.76 4.17 4.63
CA ARG A 85 -13.11 3.34 5.79
C ARG A 85 -13.01 1.84 5.48
N GLY A 86 -13.03 1.01 6.52
CA GLY A 86 -13.31 -0.42 6.41
C GLY A 86 -14.76 -0.74 6.00
N GLY A 87 -15.07 -2.04 5.91
CA GLY A 87 -16.40 -2.53 5.52
C GLY A 87 -16.60 -2.66 4.02
N ASP A 88 -17.80 -2.32 3.55
CA ASP A 88 -18.18 -2.38 2.13
C ASP A 88 -17.43 -1.36 1.23
N PHE A 89 -17.77 -1.40 -0.06
CA PHE A 89 -17.26 -0.51 -1.11
C PHE A 89 -18.40 0.31 -1.76
N LEU A 90 -19.51 0.47 -1.03
CA LEU A 90 -20.66 1.27 -1.43
C LEU A 90 -20.51 2.64 -0.77
N TYR A 91 -20.10 3.63 -1.54
CA TYR A 91 -19.73 4.95 -1.00
C TYR A 91 -20.85 5.96 -1.15
N SER A 92 -21.10 6.71 -0.07
CA SER A 92 -21.91 7.92 -0.14
C SER A 92 -21.20 9.04 -0.89
N ASP A 93 -21.95 10.03 -1.37
CA ASP A 93 -21.38 11.20 -2.06
C ASP A 93 -20.29 11.91 -1.25
N ARG A 94 -20.45 11.99 0.07
CA ARG A 94 -19.46 12.62 0.96
C ARG A 94 -18.18 11.81 1.04
N GLU A 95 -18.27 10.49 1.05
CA GLU A 95 -17.10 9.61 1.03
C GLU A 95 -16.37 9.69 -0.30
N VAL A 96 -17.12 9.80 -1.41
CA VAL A 96 -16.55 10.03 -2.74
C VAL A 96 -15.79 11.36 -2.80
N GLU A 97 -16.30 12.43 -2.18
CA GLU A 97 -15.58 13.71 -2.10
C GLU A 97 -14.29 13.62 -1.26
N VAL A 98 -14.30 12.84 -0.17
CA VAL A 98 -13.09 12.50 0.60
C VAL A 98 -12.09 11.78 -0.29
N MET A 99 -12.51 10.73 -0.99
CA MET A 99 -11.64 9.97 -1.91
C MET A 99 -11.02 10.86 -2.98
N LYS A 100 -11.80 11.76 -3.60
CA LYS A 100 -11.29 12.72 -4.58
C LYS A 100 -10.24 13.66 -3.97
N ALA A 101 -10.44 14.11 -2.73
CA ALA A 101 -9.46 14.93 -2.02
C ALA A 101 -8.16 14.16 -1.75
N ASP A 102 -8.26 12.92 -1.27
CA ASP A 102 -7.11 12.06 -1.00
C ASP A 102 -6.34 11.70 -2.28
N ILE A 103 -7.03 11.47 -3.41
CA ILE A 103 -6.39 11.29 -4.72
C ILE A 103 -5.52 12.51 -5.07
N ARG A 104 -6.04 13.73 -4.89
CA ARG A 104 -5.28 14.97 -5.16
C ARG A 104 -4.06 15.09 -4.25
N LEU A 105 -4.22 14.79 -2.96
CA LEU A 105 -3.13 14.87 -1.98
C LEU A 105 -2.06 13.80 -2.24
N ALA A 106 -2.45 12.56 -2.49
CA ALA A 106 -1.52 11.46 -2.81
C ALA A 106 -0.67 11.80 -4.04
N LYS A 107 -1.28 12.34 -5.09
CA LYS A 107 -0.57 12.84 -6.29
C LYS A 107 0.41 13.96 -5.95
N LEU A 108 -0.02 14.93 -5.14
CA LEU A 108 0.82 16.07 -4.72
C LEU A 108 2.07 15.60 -3.98
N TYR A 109 1.90 14.62 -3.08
CA TYR A 109 2.96 14.08 -2.24
C TYR A 109 3.80 12.98 -2.90
N GLY A 110 3.50 12.60 -4.15
CA GLY A 110 4.38 11.79 -4.99
C GLY A 110 4.06 10.31 -5.04
N ALA A 111 2.79 9.94 -4.89
CA ALA A 111 2.33 8.59 -5.24
C ALA A 111 2.66 8.27 -6.72
N ASP A 112 3.11 7.05 -6.99
CA ASP A 112 3.42 6.58 -8.34
C ASP A 112 2.22 5.89 -9.01
N GLY A 113 1.22 5.52 -8.20
CA GLY A 113 -0.05 4.94 -8.61
C GLY A 113 -1.06 4.97 -7.47
N LEU A 114 -2.30 4.59 -7.76
CA LEU A 114 -3.40 4.60 -6.79
C LEU A 114 -4.11 3.25 -6.80
N VAL A 115 -4.66 2.85 -5.67
CA VAL A 115 -5.49 1.65 -5.56
C VAL A 115 -6.86 2.03 -5.04
N LEU A 116 -7.92 1.63 -5.73
CA LEU A 116 -9.31 1.90 -5.34
C LEU A 116 -10.26 0.87 -5.93
N GLY A 117 -11.50 0.86 -5.46
CA GLY A 117 -12.56 0.02 -5.99
C GLY A 117 -13.90 0.47 -5.43
N ALA A 118 -14.96 0.39 -6.23
CA ALA A 118 -16.31 0.75 -5.82
C ALA A 118 -17.29 -0.29 -6.36
N LEU A 119 -18.29 -0.63 -5.55
CA LEU A 119 -19.33 -1.60 -5.88
C LEU A 119 -20.71 -0.99 -5.70
N THR A 120 -21.67 -1.49 -6.48
CA THR A 120 -23.10 -1.20 -6.31
C THR A 120 -23.70 -2.04 -5.17
N GLU A 121 -24.94 -1.73 -4.77
CA GLU A 121 -25.69 -2.50 -3.77
C GLU A 121 -25.83 -3.99 -4.14
N ASP A 122 -25.89 -4.29 -5.45
CA ASP A 122 -25.96 -5.65 -5.99
C ASP A 122 -24.61 -6.38 -6.05
N GLY A 123 -23.52 -5.73 -5.62
CA GLY A 123 -22.17 -6.29 -5.63
C GLY A 123 -21.50 -6.29 -7.02
N HIS A 124 -22.04 -5.55 -7.98
CA HIS A 124 -21.39 -5.29 -9.27
C HIS A 124 -20.39 -4.15 -9.17
N VAL A 125 -19.45 -4.05 -10.11
CA VAL A 125 -18.56 -2.88 -10.18
C VAL A 125 -19.38 -1.64 -10.51
N ASP A 126 -19.26 -0.61 -9.67
CA ASP A 126 -19.85 0.70 -9.96
C ASP A 126 -19.00 1.41 -11.02
N ALA A 127 -19.36 1.17 -12.29
CA ALA A 127 -18.61 1.68 -13.42
C ALA A 127 -18.62 3.22 -13.49
N GLU A 128 -19.73 3.88 -13.12
CA GLU A 128 -19.87 5.33 -13.19
C GLU A 128 -18.98 6.01 -12.15
N LEU A 129 -19.04 5.55 -10.90
CA LEU A 129 -18.17 6.05 -9.84
C LEU A 129 -16.71 5.74 -10.13
N CYS A 130 -16.40 4.53 -10.61
CA CYS A 130 -15.04 4.17 -10.99
C CYS A 130 -14.51 5.11 -12.09
N MET A 131 -15.28 5.41 -13.13
CA MET A 131 -14.86 6.34 -14.18
C MET A 131 -14.64 7.77 -13.66
N THR A 132 -15.45 8.21 -12.70
CA THR A 132 -15.29 9.50 -12.02
C THR A 132 -13.96 9.55 -11.24
N LEU A 133 -13.66 8.52 -10.44
CA LEU A 133 -12.43 8.44 -9.67
C LEU A 133 -11.19 8.28 -10.56
N LEU A 134 -11.25 7.41 -11.58
CA LEU A 134 -10.17 7.22 -12.55
C LEU A 134 -9.79 8.52 -13.26
N SER A 135 -10.78 9.37 -13.57
CA SER A 135 -10.53 10.69 -14.15
C SER A 135 -9.72 11.59 -13.23
N ALA A 136 -9.93 11.53 -11.91
CA ALA A 136 -9.13 12.25 -10.92
C ALA A 136 -7.72 11.65 -10.75
N CYS A 137 -7.56 10.34 -10.92
CA CYS A 137 -6.28 9.63 -10.79
C CYS A 137 -5.28 9.97 -11.90
N ARG A 138 -5.76 10.20 -13.13
CA ARG A 138 -4.91 10.48 -14.30
C ARG A 138 -3.90 11.61 -14.04
N PRO A 139 -2.62 11.46 -14.46
CA PRO A 139 -2.10 10.43 -15.36
C PRO A 139 -1.58 9.16 -14.64
N LEU A 140 -1.78 9.03 -13.33
CA LEU A 140 -1.21 7.89 -12.59
C LEU A 140 -1.91 6.57 -12.96
N PRO A 141 -1.17 5.44 -13.01
CA PRO A 141 -1.77 4.12 -13.10
C PRO A 141 -2.65 3.84 -11.88
N VAL A 142 -3.69 3.03 -12.10
CA VAL A 142 -4.65 2.64 -11.06
C VAL A 142 -4.78 1.13 -11.03
N THR A 143 -4.71 0.56 -9.83
CA THR A 143 -5.04 -0.85 -9.57
C THR A 143 -6.44 -0.92 -8.97
N PHE A 144 -7.29 -1.81 -9.49
CA PHE A 144 -8.53 -2.15 -8.82
C PHE A 144 -8.25 -3.18 -7.73
N HIS A 145 -8.45 -2.85 -6.44
CA HIS A 145 -8.04 -3.75 -5.36
C HIS A 145 -8.79 -5.09 -5.42
N ARG A 146 -8.09 -6.17 -5.09
CA ARG A 146 -8.66 -7.52 -4.92
C ARG A 146 -8.18 -8.08 -3.58
N GLY A 147 -9.00 -8.91 -2.94
CA GLY A 147 -8.71 -9.47 -1.61
C GLY A 147 -7.36 -10.21 -1.56
N GLY A 148 -6.67 -10.09 -0.41
CA GLY A 148 -5.38 -10.72 -0.15
C GLY A 148 -5.45 -12.21 0.26
N GLY A 149 -4.29 -12.83 0.49
CA GLY A 149 -4.19 -14.23 0.95
C GLY A 149 -3.01 -15.03 0.39
N ILE A 150 -2.12 -14.39 -0.37
CA ILE A 150 -0.94 -15.04 -0.95
C ILE A 150 0.14 -15.26 0.12
N THR A 151 0.67 -16.47 0.15
CA THR A 151 1.70 -16.96 1.07
C THR A 151 2.70 -17.82 0.30
N GLU A 152 3.84 -18.16 0.91
CA GLU A 152 4.86 -19.02 0.33
C GLU A 152 4.31 -20.41 -0.03
N ARG A 153 3.24 -20.84 0.64
CA ARG A 153 2.63 -22.17 0.46
C ARG A 153 1.70 -22.28 -0.74
N ASN A 154 1.13 -21.16 -1.20
CA ASN A 154 0.11 -21.17 -2.24
C ASN A 154 0.50 -20.40 -3.50
N LEU A 155 1.56 -19.57 -3.46
CA LEU A 155 1.97 -18.72 -4.56
C LEU A 155 2.19 -19.50 -5.85
N GLN A 156 2.95 -20.61 -5.80
CA GLN A 156 3.26 -21.40 -7.00
C GLN A 156 2.00 -21.88 -7.72
N ARG A 157 1.09 -22.55 -7.00
CA ARG A 157 -0.19 -23.03 -7.57
C ARG A 157 -1.06 -21.90 -8.10
N ILE A 158 -1.03 -20.72 -7.47
CA ILE A 158 -1.80 -19.55 -7.92
C ILE A 158 -1.23 -19.03 -9.24
N LEU A 159 0.09 -18.86 -9.35
CA LEU A 159 0.72 -18.35 -10.57
C LEU A 159 0.55 -19.32 -11.73
N GLU A 160 0.84 -20.61 -11.53
CA GLU A 160 0.68 -21.65 -12.55
C GLU A 160 -0.79 -21.80 -12.99
N GLY A 161 -1.74 -21.73 -12.05
CA GLY A 161 -3.16 -21.93 -12.34
C GLY A 161 -3.91 -20.72 -12.91
N SER A 162 -3.37 -19.50 -12.73
CA SER A 162 -4.04 -18.26 -13.19
C SER A 162 -3.39 -17.61 -14.41
N GLY A 163 -2.10 -17.90 -14.68
CA GLY A 163 -1.32 -17.18 -15.69
C GLY A 163 -1.07 -15.70 -15.34
N ALA A 164 -1.29 -15.31 -14.08
CA ALA A 164 -1.12 -13.93 -13.63
C ALA A 164 0.37 -13.54 -13.63
N THR A 165 0.68 -12.35 -14.17
CA THR A 165 2.04 -11.80 -14.21
C THR A 165 2.33 -10.85 -13.06
N GLU A 166 1.33 -10.51 -12.25
CA GLU A 166 1.47 -9.68 -11.05
C GLU A 166 0.73 -10.34 -9.88
N PHE A 167 1.30 -10.22 -8.68
CA PHE A 167 0.65 -10.74 -7.47
C PHE A 167 0.87 -9.82 -6.27
N HIS A 168 -0.13 -9.80 -5.39
CA HIS A 168 -0.20 -8.96 -4.20
C HIS A 168 -0.09 -9.81 -2.93
N CYS A 169 0.79 -9.43 -2.00
CA CYS A 169 0.94 -10.12 -0.72
C CYS A 169 1.24 -9.16 0.43
N SER A 170 1.10 -9.64 1.69
CA SER A 170 1.48 -8.84 2.86
C SER A 170 2.84 -9.22 3.45
N ALA A 171 3.22 -10.50 3.38
CA ALA A 171 4.50 -11.02 3.87
C ALA A 171 4.89 -10.56 5.30
N ARG A 172 3.92 -10.39 6.20
CA ARG A 172 4.14 -9.88 7.57
C ARG A 172 4.50 -10.97 8.58
N SER A 173 5.24 -10.59 9.61
CA SER A 173 5.45 -11.35 10.85
C SER A 173 5.12 -10.48 12.07
N ALA A 174 4.80 -11.13 13.19
CA ALA A 174 4.54 -10.43 14.44
C ALA A 174 5.87 -10.06 15.11
N LYS A 175 5.96 -8.81 15.56
CA LYS A 175 7.09 -8.23 16.30
C LYS A 175 6.59 -7.79 17.67
N ASP A 176 7.17 -8.37 18.70
CA ASP A 176 6.84 -8.02 20.09
C ASP A 176 7.39 -6.63 20.45
N SER A 177 6.68 -5.93 21.31
CA SER A 177 6.99 -4.55 21.69
C SER A 177 8.23 -4.50 22.59
N GLY A 178 9.06 -3.47 22.39
CA GLY A 178 10.19 -3.16 23.27
C GLY A 178 9.80 -2.66 24.67
N MET A 179 8.50 -2.49 24.95
CA MET A 179 7.98 -2.10 26.25
C MET A 179 8.32 -3.14 27.32
N LYS A 180 9.15 -2.74 28.28
CA LYS A 180 9.55 -3.57 29.43
C LYS A 180 8.44 -3.72 30.47
N PHE A 181 7.69 -2.64 30.73
CA PHE A 181 6.50 -2.66 31.57
C PHE A 181 5.26 -2.80 30.71
N ARG A 182 4.33 -3.68 31.10
CA ARG A 182 3.08 -3.94 30.37
C ARG A 182 1.91 -3.92 31.33
N ASN A 183 0.89 -3.12 31.02
CA ASN A 183 -0.40 -3.15 31.68
C ASN A 183 -1.41 -3.86 30.78
N THR A 184 -1.67 -5.13 31.08
CA THR A 184 -2.59 -5.97 30.29
C THR A 184 -4.06 -5.80 30.68
N SER A 185 -4.38 -4.95 31.66
CA SER A 185 -5.76 -4.68 32.08
C SER A 185 -6.48 -3.63 31.22
N VAL A 186 -5.77 -2.98 30.29
CA VAL A 186 -6.29 -1.90 29.45
C VAL A 186 -6.22 -2.32 27.98
N ALA A 187 -7.29 -2.04 27.24
CA ALA A 187 -7.37 -2.22 25.80
C ALA A 187 -7.79 -0.90 25.14
N MET A 188 -7.17 -0.58 24.02
CA MET A 188 -7.45 0.63 23.23
C MET A 188 -8.44 0.32 22.10
N GLY A 189 -8.34 -0.88 21.52
CA GLY A 189 -9.19 -1.31 20.41
C GLY A 189 -10.52 -1.93 20.86
N ALA A 190 -11.43 -2.11 19.90
CA ALA A 190 -12.73 -2.75 20.13
C ALA A 190 -12.64 -4.25 20.49
N SER A 191 -11.48 -4.88 20.30
CA SER A 191 -11.27 -6.31 20.59
C SER A 191 -10.26 -6.50 21.71
N LEU A 192 -10.66 -7.22 22.76
CA LEU A 192 -9.79 -7.60 23.89
C LEU A 192 -8.79 -8.71 23.54
N SER A 193 -8.90 -9.34 22.37
CA SER A 193 -8.05 -10.47 21.97
C SER A 193 -6.75 -10.07 21.26
N ILE A 194 -6.60 -8.80 20.87
CA ILE A 194 -5.43 -8.32 20.16
C ILE A 194 -4.44 -7.74 21.17
N SER A 195 -3.20 -8.22 21.15
CA SER A 195 -2.16 -7.69 22.02
C SER A 195 -1.78 -6.26 21.60
N GLU A 196 -1.93 -5.30 22.52
CA GLU A 196 -1.44 -3.91 22.39
C GLU A 196 0.10 -3.83 22.32
N TYR A 197 0.79 -4.93 22.65
CA TYR A 197 2.24 -5.03 22.66
C TYR A 197 2.78 -5.84 21.49
N SER A 198 1.98 -6.08 20.45
CA SER A 198 2.42 -6.73 19.22
C SER A 198 2.14 -5.84 18.02
N SER A 199 3.13 -5.73 17.13
CA SER A 199 2.99 -5.06 15.83
C SER A 199 3.24 -6.07 14.72
N LYS A 200 2.59 -5.88 13.56
CA LYS A 200 2.90 -6.70 12.37
C LYS A 200 3.80 -5.89 11.46
N VAL A 201 4.97 -6.43 11.13
CA VAL A 201 5.96 -5.79 10.27
C VAL A 201 6.23 -6.68 9.07
N THR A 202 6.46 -6.10 7.90
CA THR A 202 6.89 -6.87 6.72
C THR A 202 8.22 -7.57 6.98
N ASP A 203 8.26 -8.87 6.72
CA ASP A 203 9.40 -9.73 6.99
C ASP A 203 10.26 -9.89 5.73
N VAL A 204 11.50 -9.40 5.79
CA VAL A 204 12.45 -9.43 4.66
C VAL A 204 12.65 -10.86 4.15
N SER A 205 12.72 -11.85 5.03
CA SER A 205 12.98 -13.25 4.65
C SER A 205 11.79 -13.86 3.91
N LYS A 206 10.56 -13.51 4.32
CA LYS A 206 9.34 -13.94 3.62
C LYS A 206 9.24 -13.33 2.23
N VAL A 207 9.50 -12.03 2.11
CA VAL A 207 9.51 -11.34 0.80
C VAL A 207 10.57 -11.96 -0.12
N ARG A 208 11.78 -12.26 0.39
CA ARG A 208 12.81 -12.97 -0.40
C ARG A 208 12.37 -14.35 -0.85
N THR A 209 11.71 -15.10 0.03
CA THR A 209 11.22 -16.45 -0.28
C THR A 209 10.16 -16.40 -1.38
N LEU A 210 9.20 -15.46 -1.28
CA LEU A 210 8.19 -15.23 -2.32
C LEU A 210 8.82 -14.81 -3.64
N SER A 211 9.79 -13.90 -3.61
CA SER A 211 10.56 -13.48 -4.79
C SER A 211 11.29 -14.67 -5.43
N ALA A 212 11.89 -15.55 -4.63
CA ALA A 212 12.57 -16.74 -5.12
C ALA A 212 11.60 -17.75 -5.76
N ILE A 213 10.44 -18.00 -5.14
CA ILE A 213 9.39 -18.87 -5.68
C ILE A 213 8.89 -18.33 -7.03
N ALA A 214 8.61 -17.02 -7.11
CA ALA A 214 8.18 -16.41 -8.37
C ALA A 214 9.23 -16.57 -9.48
N LYS A 215 10.52 -16.42 -9.14
CA LYS A 215 11.63 -16.59 -10.08
C LYS A 215 11.86 -18.03 -10.54
N SER A 216 11.43 -19.04 -9.76
CA SER A 216 11.63 -20.46 -10.12
C SER A 216 10.56 -21.06 -11.02
N ILE A 217 9.47 -20.31 -11.29
CA ILE A 217 8.35 -20.76 -12.14
C ILE A 217 8.64 -20.53 -13.64
N LEU A 218 9.62 -19.68 -13.94
CA LEU A 218 10.11 -19.38 -15.29
C LEU A 218 11.50 -20.00 -15.50
#